data_AF-A0A972J5Z1-F1
#
_entry.id   AF-A0A972J5Z1-F1
#
_cell.length_a   1.000
_cell.length_b   1.000
_cell.length_c   1.000
_cell.angle_alpha   90.00
_cell.angle_beta   90.00
_cell.angle_gamma   90.00
#
_symmetry.space_group_name_H-M   'P 1'
#
loop_
_entity.id
_entity.type
_entity.pdbx_description
1 polymer ?
#
loop_
_entity_poly.entity_id
_entity_poly.type
_entity_poly.pdbx_seq_one_letter_code
_entity_poly.pdbx_strand_id
1 'polypeptide(L)'
;RAIEGTAGVAYISRQEALRRFSARLKGQESLLNGVTPDILPSSLEIRLKRDSRDSDSITAYVSRLRKIPEITEVQYGEEWVRRFTDFLSLVRFIGALVGGFLVLAVVFIVANTIKLTIFSRKDELELMGLVGATRWFIKAPFLIEGVLQGVAGVVFSILVLTGVYMAFLHNADILVGFNPMLSGLLFLPMEYLAALVAGGAALGFLGSLASLKRFISL
;
A
#
# COMPACT_ATOMS: atom_id res chain seq x y z
N ARG A 1 -32.63 2.79 8.59
CA ARG A 1 -31.67 1.75 9.04
C ARG A 1 -30.29 2.12 8.49
N ALA A 2 -29.22 2.06 9.28
CA ALA A 2 -27.87 2.33 8.77
C ALA A 2 -27.44 1.19 7.84
N ILE A 3 -26.93 1.55 6.65
CA ILE A 3 -26.38 0.59 5.69
C ILE A 3 -25.00 0.16 6.19
N GLU A 4 -24.59 -1.06 5.88
CA GLU A 4 -23.25 -1.55 6.21
C GLU A 4 -22.18 -0.65 5.55
N GLY A 5 -21.14 -0.26 6.31
CA GLY A 5 -20.10 0.68 5.87
C GLY A 5 -20.32 2.14 6.28
N THR A 6 -21.47 2.48 6.87
CA THR A 6 -21.71 3.83 7.41
C THR A 6 -20.98 4.03 8.75
N ALA A 7 -20.22 5.12 8.88
CA ALA A 7 -19.63 5.60 10.13
C ALA A 7 -20.53 6.61 10.85
N GLY A 8 -21.37 7.36 10.12
CA GLY A 8 -22.34 8.28 10.70
C GLY A 8 -23.31 8.83 9.66
N VAL A 9 -24.49 9.23 10.11
CA VAL A 9 -25.52 9.90 9.29
C VAL A 9 -25.95 11.16 10.01
N ALA A 10 -25.90 12.31 9.34
CA ALA A 10 -26.40 13.57 9.84
C ALA A 10 -27.55 14.05 8.94
N TYR A 11 -28.69 14.35 9.56
CA TYR A 11 -29.81 14.97 8.86
C TYR A 11 -29.62 16.48 8.83
N ILE A 12 -29.65 17.06 7.62
CA ILE A 12 -29.56 18.50 7.41
C ILE A 12 -30.95 18.99 7.02
N SER A 13 -31.56 19.76 7.93
CA SER A 13 -32.85 20.42 7.68
C SER A 13 -32.68 21.55 6.66
N ARG A 14 -33.78 21.96 6.03
CA ARG A 14 -33.79 23.06 5.05
C ARG A 14 -33.22 24.37 5.62
N GLN A 15 -33.54 24.68 6.88
CA GLN A 15 -33.03 25.87 7.58
C GLN A 15 -31.52 25.77 7.83
N GLU A 16 -31.02 24.60 8.21
CA GLU A 16 -29.60 24.37 8.43
C GLU A 16 -28.82 24.37 7.11
N ALA A 17 -29.40 23.84 6.03
CA ALA A 17 -28.84 23.93 4.68
C ALA A 17 -28.68 25.39 4.23
N LEU A 18 -29.69 26.25 4.46
CA LEU A 18 -29.60 27.67 4.15
C LEU A 18 -28.49 28.36 4.96
N ARG A 19 -28.43 28.12 6.27
CA ARG A 19 -27.37 28.69 7.13
C ARG A 19 -25.97 28.31 6.65
N ARG A 20 -25.75 27.04 6.31
CA ARG A 20 -24.46 26.56 5.80
C ARG A 20 -24.13 27.13 4.42
N PHE A 21 -25.13 27.27 3.55
CA PHE A 21 -24.98 27.87 2.23
C PHE A 21 -24.60 29.35 2.31
N SER A 22 -25.31 30.14 3.14
CA SER A 22 -24.98 31.53 3.40
C SER A 22 -23.58 31.71 4.01
N ALA A 23 -23.16 30.79 4.90
CA ALA A 23 -21.82 30.83 5.49
C ALA A 23 -20.70 30.58 4.45
N ARG A 24 -20.92 29.69 3.47
CA ARG A 24 -19.97 29.42 2.38
C ARG A 24 -19.88 30.56 1.37
N LEU A 25 -20.95 31.33 1.21
CA LEU A 25 -21.05 32.46 0.28
C LEU A 25 -20.77 33.82 0.94
N LYS A 26 -20.21 33.86 2.15
CA LYS A 26 -19.73 35.11 2.77
C LYS A 26 -18.76 35.82 1.80
N GLY A 27 -19.13 37.01 1.33
CA GLY A 27 -18.41 37.77 0.31
C GLY A 27 -19.02 37.76 -1.10
N GLN A 28 -20.07 36.95 -1.35
CA GLN A 28 -20.83 36.88 -2.61
C GLN A 28 -22.34 36.86 -2.33
N GLU A 29 -22.79 37.76 -1.46
CA GLU A 29 -24.16 37.80 -0.92
C GLU A 29 -25.22 38.07 -2.01
N SER A 30 -24.84 38.65 -3.14
CA SER A 30 -25.71 38.86 -4.30
C SER A 30 -26.26 37.54 -4.88
N LEU A 31 -25.57 36.42 -4.67
CA LEU A 31 -26.00 35.07 -5.09
C LEU A 31 -27.03 34.44 -4.15
N LEU A 32 -27.26 35.02 -2.96
CA LEU A 32 -28.25 34.57 -1.98
C LEU A 32 -29.62 35.23 -2.18
N ASN A 33 -29.70 36.26 -3.02
CA ASN A 33 -30.94 36.99 -3.27
C ASN A 33 -31.99 36.07 -3.92
N GLY A 34 -33.10 35.83 -3.22
CA GLY A 34 -34.20 34.99 -3.68
C GLY A 34 -34.11 33.51 -3.27
N VAL A 35 -33.09 33.10 -2.53
CA VAL A 35 -32.98 31.73 -2.01
C VAL A 35 -33.75 31.61 -0.69
N THR A 36 -34.96 31.05 -0.74
CA THR A 36 -35.73 30.70 0.46
C THR A 36 -35.43 29.26 0.92
N PRO A 37 -35.63 28.94 2.21
CA PRO A 37 -35.42 27.59 2.73
C PRO A 37 -36.18 26.51 1.96
N ASP A 38 -37.33 26.85 1.37
CA ASP A 38 -38.19 25.90 0.66
C ASP A 38 -37.63 25.44 -0.68
N ILE A 39 -36.66 26.18 -1.24
CA ILE A 39 -35.95 25.83 -2.49
C ILE A 39 -34.81 24.83 -2.21
N LEU A 40 -34.32 24.77 -0.97
CA LEU A 40 -33.23 23.89 -0.58
C LEU A 40 -33.78 22.53 -0.10
N PRO A 41 -33.44 21.41 -0.77
CA PRO A 41 -33.86 20.10 -0.32
C PRO A 41 -33.20 19.75 1.02
N SER A 42 -33.93 19.06 1.89
CA SER A 42 -33.34 18.40 3.06
C SER A 42 -32.42 17.28 2.59
N SER A 43 -31.22 17.20 3.16
CA SER A 43 -30.21 16.21 2.75
C SER A 43 -29.74 15.35 3.92
N LEU A 44 -29.32 14.13 3.59
CA LEU A 44 -28.68 13.21 4.53
C LEU A 44 -27.19 13.17 4.21
N GLU A 45 -26.36 13.67 5.13
CA GLU A 45 -24.91 13.60 5.02
C GLU A 45 -24.44 12.27 5.61
N ILE A 46 -23.85 11.42 4.78
CA ILE A 46 -23.41 10.08 5.17
C ILE A 46 -21.89 10.04 5.18
N ARG A 47 -21.30 9.73 6.33
CA ARG A 47 -19.85 9.48 6.46
C ARG A 47 -19.60 7.98 6.40
N LEU A 48 -18.67 7.56 5.55
CA LEU A 48 -18.24 6.16 5.43
C LEU A 48 -17.11 5.81 6.40
N LYS A 49 -17.11 4.57 6.87
CA LYS A 49 -16.00 3.97 7.65
C LYS A 49 -14.72 3.96 6.81
N ARG A 50 -13.55 4.03 7.47
CA ARG A 50 -12.24 4.10 6.79
C ARG A 50 -12.05 2.96 5.78
N ASP A 51 -12.45 1.75 6.15
CA ASP A 51 -12.30 0.53 5.33
C ASP A 51 -13.29 0.47 4.15
N SER A 52 -14.29 1.36 4.12
CA SER A 52 -15.30 1.44 3.05
C SER A 52 -15.11 2.68 2.16
N ARG A 53 -13.93 3.29 2.19
CA ARG A 53 -13.57 4.48 1.38
C ARG A 53 -12.89 4.14 0.05
N ASP A 54 -12.78 2.87 -0.28
CA ASP A 54 -12.34 2.47 -1.62
C ASP A 54 -13.40 2.82 -2.67
N SER A 55 -12.98 3.13 -3.91
CA SER A 55 -13.88 3.54 -5.00
C SER A 55 -14.96 2.52 -5.29
N ASP A 56 -14.61 1.22 -5.28
CA ASP A 56 -15.57 0.15 -5.55
C ASP A 56 -16.59 0.04 -4.42
N SER A 57 -16.13 0.22 -3.18
CA SER A 57 -16.99 0.25 -2.00
C SER A 57 -17.92 1.45 -2.00
N ILE A 58 -17.43 2.63 -2.39
CA ILE A 58 -18.24 3.86 -2.53
C ILE A 58 -19.30 3.66 -3.62
N THR A 59 -18.90 3.16 -4.79
CA THR A 59 -19.81 2.94 -5.92
C THR A 59 -20.88 1.90 -5.60
N ALA A 60 -20.50 0.80 -4.94
CA ALA A 60 -21.45 -0.21 -4.47
C ALA A 60 -22.40 0.34 -3.39
N TYR A 61 -21.89 1.17 -2.48
CA TYR A 61 -22.67 1.81 -1.43
C TYR A 61 -23.70 2.80 -2.02
N VAL A 62 -23.27 3.65 -2.95
CA VAL A 62 -24.16 4.56 -3.69
C VAL A 62 -25.22 3.79 -4.48
N SER A 63 -24.84 2.68 -5.12
CA SER A 63 -25.77 1.82 -5.85
C SER A 63 -26.84 1.20 -4.94
N ARG A 64 -26.51 0.90 -3.68
CA ARG A 64 -27.48 0.44 -2.67
C ARG A 64 -28.40 1.58 -2.22
N LEU A 65 -27.86 2.80 -2.04
CA LEU A 65 -28.65 3.98 -1.68
C LEU A 65 -29.68 4.34 -2.76
N ARG A 66 -29.29 4.34 -4.04
CA ARG A 66 -30.18 4.66 -5.17
C ARG A 66 -31.38 3.71 -5.32
N LYS A 67 -31.35 2.54 -4.67
CA LYS A 67 -32.46 1.57 -4.67
C LYS A 67 -33.53 1.88 -3.61
N ILE A 68 -33.27 2.83 -2.72
CA ILE A 68 -34.23 3.23 -1.69
C ILE A 68 -35.18 4.27 -2.31
N PRO A 69 -36.49 4.01 -2.40
CA PRO A 69 -37.43 4.88 -3.12
C PRO A 69 -37.58 6.28 -2.51
N GLU A 70 -37.20 6.45 -1.24
CA GLU A 70 -37.21 7.73 -0.52
C GLU A 70 -35.99 8.61 -0.83
N ILE A 71 -34.99 8.10 -1.56
CA ILE A 71 -33.77 8.83 -1.94
C ILE A 71 -33.88 9.27 -3.40
N THR A 72 -34.13 10.56 -3.61
CA THR A 72 -34.30 11.14 -4.95
C THR A 72 -32.97 11.29 -5.71
N GLU A 73 -31.91 11.72 -5.02
CA GLU A 73 -30.61 11.99 -5.64
C GLU A 73 -29.46 11.68 -4.66
N VAL A 74 -28.38 11.09 -5.15
CA VAL A 74 -27.15 10.86 -4.39
C VAL A 74 -26.03 11.62 -5.08
N GLN A 75 -25.70 12.80 -4.54
CA GLN A 75 -24.52 13.55 -4.96
C GLN A 75 -23.31 13.13 -4.13
N TYR A 76 -22.31 12.60 -4.81
CA TYR A 76 -20.95 12.42 -4.31
C TYR A 76 -20.00 12.89 -5.41
N GLY A 77 -18.77 13.23 -5.05
CA GLY A 77 -17.74 13.65 -6.02
C GLY A 77 -17.26 12.48 -6.89
N GLU A 78 -18.17 11.82 -7.63
CA GLU A 78 -17.94 10.61 -8.40
C GLU A 78 -16.76 10.76 -9.36
N GLU A 79 -16.74 11.84 -10.13
CA GLU A 79 -15.67 12.11 -11.09
C GLU A 79 -14.32 12.37 -10.39
N TRP A 80 -14.33 13.05 -9.25
CA TRP A 80 -13.11 13.31 -8.47
C TRP A 80 -12.58 12.01 -7.84
N VAL A 81 -13.46 11.20 -7.23
CA VAL A 81 -13.11 9.90 -6.64
C VAL A 81 -12.56 8.99 -7.73
N ARG A 82 -13.23 8.90 -8.88
CA ARG A 82 -12.79 8.09 -10.01
C ARG A 82 -11.42 8.51 -10.53
N ARG A 83 -11.20 9.80 -10.82
CA ARG A 83 -9.90 10.30 -11.28
C ARG A 83 -8.78 10.04 -10.26
N PHE A 84 -9.08 10.21 -8.98
CA PHE A 84 -8.12 9.93 -7.91
C PHE A 84 -7.78 8.45 -7.82
N THR A 85 -8.77 7.57 -7.92
CA THR A 85 -8.54 6.11 -7.94
C THR A 85 -7.80 5.64 -9.19
N ASP A 86 -8.11 6.20 -10.36
CA ASP A 86 -7.38 5.90 -11.60
C ASP A 86 -5.90 6.32 -11.49
N PHE A 87 -5.65 7.48 -10.87
CA PHE A 87 -4.28 7.92 -10.57
C PHE A 87 -3.57 6.97 -9.59
N LEU A 88 -4.23 6.56 -8.51
CA LEU A 88 -3.67 5.58 -7.57
C LEU A 88 -3.40 4.23 -8.24
N SER A 89 -4.26 3.78 -9.15
CA SER A 89 -4.07 2.57 -9.95
C SER A 89 -2.83 2.68 -10.83
N LEU A 90 -2.62 3.81 -11.51
CA LEU A 90 -1.43 4.07 -12.30
C LEU A 90 -0.16 4.03 -11.43
N VAL A 91 -0.17 4.69 -10.27
CA VAL A 91 0.95 4.65 -9.32
C VAL A 91 1.22 3.22 -8.85
N ARG A 92 0.18 2.44 -8.54
CA ARG A 92 0.30 1.02 -8.15
C ARG A 92 0.89 0.17 -9.27
N PHE A 93 0.49 0.42 -10.52
CA PHE A 93 1.01 -0.27 -11.69
C PHE A 93 2.51 0.02 -11.91
N ILE A 94 2.89 1.31 -11.89
CA ILE A 94 4.30 1.71 -11.99
C ILE A 94 5.11 1.13 -10.83
N GLY A 95 4.59 1.20 -9.61
CA GLY A 95 5.22 0.61 -8.43
C GLY A 95 5.42 -0.90 -8.56
N ALA A 96 4.43 -1.63 -9.07
CA ALA A 96 4.55 -3.06 -9.34
C ALA A 96 5.60 -3.37 -10.42
N LEU A 97 5.66 -2.54 -11.47
CA LEU A 97 6.65 -2.69 -12.54
C LEU A 97 8.08 -2.50 -12.02
N VAL A 98 8.33 -1.42 -11.27
CA VAL A 98 9.63 -1.13 -10.66
C VAL A 98 9.98 -2.20 -9.62
N GLY A 99 9.03 -2.61 -8.78
CA GLY A 99 9.21 -3.68 -7.82
C GLY A 99 9.60 -5.00 -8.47
N GLY A 100 8.92 -5.38 -9.56
CA GLY A 100 9.26 -6.56 -10.35
C GLY A 100 10.67 -6.49 -10.93
N PHE A 101 11.07 -5.33 -11.45
CA PHE A 101 12.44 -5.12 -11.93
C PHE A 101 13.49 -5.28 -10.82
N LEU A 102 13.23 -4.71 -9.63
CA LEU A 102 14.12 -4.84 -8.48
C LEU A 102 14.24 -6.29 -8.00
N VAL A 103 13.14 -7.04 -8.00
CA VAL A 103 13.16 -8.48 -7.70
C VAL A 103 14.10 -9.23 -8.64
N LEU A 104 14.01 -8.97 -9.95
CA LEU A 104 14.92 -9.57 -10.94
C LEU A 104 16.37 -9.17 -10.69
N ALA A 105 16.63 -7.90 -10.37
CA ALA A 105 17.95 -7.40 -10.06
C ALA A 105 18.55 -8.09 -8.82
N VAL A 106 17.76 -8.26 -7.74
CA VAL A 106 18.19 -8.96 -6.52
C VAL A 106 18.53 -10.41 -6.82
N VAL A 107 17.66 -11.12 -7.54
CA VAL A 107 17.90 -12.52 -7.95
C VAL A 107 19.20 -12.61 -8.76
N PHE A 108 19.45 -11.67 -9.68
CA PHE A 108 20.66 -11.62 -10.49
C PHE A 108 21.91 -11.35 -9.66
N ILE A 109 21.86 -10.39 -8.73
CA ILE A 109 22.97 -10.06 -7.83
C ILE A 109 23.31 -11.26 -6.94
N VAL A 110 22.33 -11.82 -6.24
CA VAL A 110 22.53 -13.00 -5.38
C VAL A 110 23.09 -14.16 -6.20
N ALA A 111 22.54 -14.41 -7.39
CA ALA A 111 23.03 -15.49 -8.23
C ALA A 111 24.51 -15.31 -8.62
N ASN A 112 24.91 -14.09 -8.97
CA ASN A 112 26.30 -13.77 -9.31
C ASN A 112 27.22 -13.87 -8.09
N THR A 113 26.78 -13.43 -6.92
CA THR A 113 27.56 -13.55 -5.69
C THR A 113 27.82 -15.03 -5.37
N ILE A 114 26.79 -15.88 -5.37
CA ILE A 114 26.95 -17.32 -5.14
C ILE A 114 27.87 -17.95 -6.19
N LYS A 115 27.78 -17.52 -7.45
CA LYS A 115 28.66 -18.00 -8.53
C LYS A 115 30.13 -17.70 -8.24
N LEU A 116 30.44 -16.49 -7.77
CA LEU A 116 31.79 -16.09 -7.39
C LEU A 116 32.27 -16.88 -6.17
N THR A 117 31.40 -17.09 -5.17
CA THR A 117 31.74 -17.89 -3.97
C THR A 117 32.07 -19.33 -4.33
N ILE A 118 31.26 -19.96 -5.20
CA ILE A 118 31.52 -21.33 -5.69
C ILE A 118 32.86 -21.40 -6.41
N PHE A 119 33.15 -20.44 -7.29
CA PHE A 119 34.41 -20.41 -8.03
C PHE A 119 35.62 -20.28 -7.08
N SER A 120 35.50 -19.46 -6.03
CA SER A 120 36.55 -19.29 -5.03
C SER A 120 36.76 -20.52 -4.15
N ARG A 121 35.78 -21.41 -4.02
CA ARG A 121 35.82 -22.62 -3.20
C ARG A 121 35.86 -23.91 -4.03
N LYS A 122 36.13 -23.82 -5.33
CA LYS A 122 36.02 -24.95 -6.26
C LYS A 122 36.82 -26.18 -5.81
N ASP A 123 38.03 -25.99 -5.28
CA ASP A 123 38.93 -27.09 -4.90
C ASP A 123 38.38 -27.84 -3.67
N GLU A 124 37.81 -27.11 -2.71
CA GLU A 124 37.14 -27.68 -1.53
C GLU A 124 35.90 -28.49 -1.94
N LEU A 125 35.11 -27.97 -2.89
CA LEU A 125 33.91 -28.64 -3.41
C LEU A 125 34.25 -29.91 -4.19
N GLU A 126 35.35 -29.90 -4.95
CA GLU A 126 35.85 -31.07 -5.69
C GLU A 126 36.31 -32.17 -4.71
N LEU A 127 37.06 -31.80 -3.67
CA LEU A 127 37.44 -32.73 -2.59
C LEU A 127 36.22 -33.34 -1.90
N MET A 128 35.20 -32.54 -1.57
CA MET A 128 33.94 -33.05 -1.00
C MET A 128 33.25 -34.05 -1.95
N GLY A 129 33.27 -33.80 -3.25
CA GLY A 129 32.75 -34.72 -4.26
C GLY A 129 33.47 -36.07 -4.27
N LEU A 130 34.81 -36.07 -4.13
CA LEU A 130 35.64 -37.28 -4.14
C LEU A 130 35.42 -38.19 -2.91
N VAL A 131 35.07 -37.61 -1.76
CA VAL A 131 34.77 -38.35 -0.52
C VAL A 131 33.31 -38.84 -0.50
N GLY A 132 32.54 -38.61 -1.56
CA GLY A 132 31.17 -39.10 -1.72
C GLY A 132 30.11 -38.22 -1.05
N ALA A 133 30.38 -36.93 -0.84
CA ALA A 133 29.39 -36.02 -0.28
C ALA A 133 28.15 -35.91 -1.18
N THR A 134 26.97 -35.87 -0.56
CA THR A 134 25.71 -35.73 -1.31
C THR A 134 25.60 -34.35 -1.96
N ARG A 135 24.98 -34.27 -3.15
CA ARG A 135 24.76 -32.98 -3.85
C ARG A 135 24.02 -31.95 -2.99
N TRP A 136 23.19 -32.39 -2.04
CA TRP A 136 22.50 -31.50 -1.11
C TRP A 136 23.44 -30.90 -0.07
N PHE A 137 24.36 -31.70 0.48
CA PHE A 137 25.37 -31.24 1.43
C PHE A 137 26.25 -30.13 0.84
N ILE A 138 26.64 -30.26 -0.43
CA ILE A 138 27.40 -29.25 -1.17
C ILE A 138 26.58 -27.96 -1.40
N LYS A 139 25.27 -28.07 -1.68
CA LYS A 139 24.41 -26.92 -2.03
C LYS A 139 23.87 -26.16 -0.83
N ALA A 140 23.63 -26.85 0.29
CA ALA A 140 23.01 -26.28 1.50
C ALA A 140 23.69 -24.99 2.01
N PRO A 141 25.03 -24.91 2.15
CA PRO A 141 25.66 -23.67 2.64
C PRO A 141 25.37 -22.47 1.76
N PHE A 142 25.41 -22.63 0.43
CA PHE A 142 25.12 -21.55 -0.53
C PHE A 142 23.65 -21.12 -0.50
N LEU A 143 22.71 -22.05 -0.25
CA LEU A 143 21.29 -21.71 -0.08
C LEU A 143 21.07 -20.88 1.18
N ILE A 144 21.75 -21.25 2.28
CA ILE A 144 21.69 -20.52 3.55
C ILE A 144 22.31 -19.13 3.40
N GLU A 145 23.46 -18.99 2.72
CA GLU A 145 24.07 -17.69 2.42
C GLU A 145 23.10 -16.78 1.64
N GLY A 146 22.42 -17.31 0.62
CA GLY A 146 21.43 -16.54 -0.14
C GLY A 146 20.25 -16.07 0.72
N VAL A 147 19.71 -16.94 1.58
CA VAL A 147 18.65 -16.57 2.53
C VAL A 147 19.14 -15.50 3.50
N LEU A 148 20.34 -15.66 4.07
CA LEU A 148 20.92 -14.69 5.00
C LEU A 148 21.12 -13.33 4.35
N GLN A 149 21.60 -13.27 3.11
CA GLN A 149 21.71 -12.02 2.34
C GLN A 149 20.34 -11.36 2.13
N GLY A 150 19.31 -12.15 1.78
CA GLY A 150 17.94 -11.68 1.61
C GLY A 150 17.35 -11.11 2.91
N VAL A 151 17.49 -11.83 4.02
CA VAL A 151 17.02 -11.41 5.35
C VAL A 151 17.76 -10.16 5.82
N ALA A 152 19.10 -10.12 5.70
CA ALA A 152 19.89 -8.96 6.08
C ALA A 152 19.47 -7.70 5.30
N GLY A 153 19.22 -7.83 4.00
CA GLY A 153 18.72 -6.74 3.16
C GLY A 153 17.37 -6.21 3.61
N VAL A 154 16.45 -7.10 4.01
CA VAL A 154 15.14 -6.70 4.55
C VAL A 154 15.28 -6.02 5.91
N VAL A 155 16.06 -6.58 6.82
CA VAL A 155 16.31 -5.98 8.15
C VAL A 155 16.88 -4.57 7.98
N PHE A 156 17.87 -4.40 7.11
CA PHE A 156 18.44 -3.09 6.80
C PHE A 156 17.39 -2.13 6.22
N SER A 157 16.56 -2.61 5.29
CA SER A 157 15.49 -1.82 4.67
C SER A 157 14.42 -1.40 5.68
N ILE A 158 14.03 -2.27 6.61
CA ILE A 158 13.09 -1.95 7.71
C ILE A 158 13.68 -0.87 8.63
N LEU A 159 14.96 -0.97 8.98
CA LEU A 159 15.64 0.03 9.80
C LEU A 159 15.64 1.41 9.12
N VAL A 160 16.00 1.46 7.83
CA VAL A 160 15.98 2.69 7.04
C VAL A 160 14.56 3.25 6.94
N LEU A 161 13.57 2.40 6.63
CA LEU A 161 12.16 2.80 6.53
C LEU A 161 11.63 3.38 7.85
N THR A 162 12.01 2.75 8.98
CA THR A 162 11.64 3.22 10.31
C THR A 162 12.27 4.58 10.61
N GLY A 163 13.54 4.76 10.26
CA GLY A 163 14.24 6.04 10.41
C GLY A 163 13.61 7.16 9.57
N VAL A 164 13.28 6.87 8.31
CA VAL A 164 12.58 7.82 7.43
C VAL A 164 11.19 8.16 7.96
N TYR A 165 10.45 7.16 8.45
CA TYR A 165 9.13 7.37 9.05
C TYR A 165 9.21 8.29 10.28
N MET A 166 10.17 8.06 11.20
CA MET A 166 10.37 8.93 12.37
C MET A 166 10.78 10.35 11.97
N ALA A 167 11.69 10.50 11.00
CA ALA A 167 12.09 11.81 10.48
C ALA A 167 10.90 12.55 9.83
N PHE A 168 10.05 11.83 9.10
CA PHE A 168 8.85 12.40 8.51
C PHE A 168 7.87 12.88 9.59
N LEU A 169 7.59 12.08 10.62
CA LEU A 169 6.72 12.48 11.74
C LEU A 169 7.23 13.75 12.43
N HIS A 170 8.53 13.87 12.65
CA HIS A 170 9.12 15.03 13.30
C HIS A 170 8.99 16.32 12.47
N ASN A 171 9.10 16.20 11.15
CA ASN A 171 9.06 17.35 10.23
C ASN A 171 7.65 17.66 9.69
N ALA A 172 6.68 16.75 9.86
CA ALA A 172 5.33 16.87 9.29
C ALA A 172 4.52 18.04 9.87
N ASP A 173 4.67 18.32 11.17
CA ASP A 173 4.00 19.46 11.82
C ASP A 173 4.45 20.81 11.22
N ILE A 174 5.70 20.89 10.72
CA ILE A 174 6.30 22.12 10.20
C ILE A 174 6.05 22.29 8.69
N LEU A 175 6.09 21.20 7.90
CA LEU A 175 6.00 21.29 6.44
C LEU A 175 4.58 21.30 5.86
N VAL A 176 3.62 20.62 6.50
CA VAL A 176 2.33 20.30 5.85
C VAL A 176 1.13 20.79 6.66
N GLY A 177 1.32 21.26 7.90
CA GLY A 177 0.20 21.56 8.82
C GLY A 177 -0.70 20.34 9.06
N PHE A 178 -0.15 19.15 8.79
CA PHE A 178 -0.84 17.87 8.84
C PHE A 178 -0.27 17.12 10.02
N ASN A 179 -1.12 16.81 11.01
CA ASN A 179 -0.71 16.02 12.15
C ASN A 179 -0.92 14.51 11.83
N PRO A 180 0.15 13.75 11.56
CA PRO A 180 0.07 12.34 11.18
C PRO A 180 -0.52 11.43 12.28
N MET A 181 -0.43 11.85 13.54
CA MET A 181 -0.99 11.13 14.69
C MET A 181 -2.53 11.17 14.68
N LEU A 182 -3.15 12.31 14.33
CA LEU A 182 -4.60 12.48 14.22
C LEU A 182 -5.21 11.79 13.00
N SER A 183 -4.44 11.63 11.93
CA SER A 183 -4.86 10.91 10.71
C SER A 183 -4.77 9.39 10.87
N GLY A 184 -4.11 8.89 11.91
CA GLY A 184 -3.96 7.46 12.18
C GLY A 184 -3.03 6.76 11.19
N LEU A 185 -1.99 7.47 10.72
CA LEU A 185 -0.87 6.85 10.02
C LEU A 185 -0.09 5.98 11.02
N LEU A 186 -0.55 4.75 11.20
CA LEU A 186 0.20 3.73 11.91
C LEU A 186 1.38 3.29 11.05
N PHE A 187 2.49 2.96 11.70
CA PHE A 187 3.58 2.26 11.03
C PHE A 187 3.09 0.96 10.40
N LEU A 188 3.88 0.38 9.49
CA LEU A 188 3.54 -0.87 8.81
C LEU A 188 3.01 -1.91 9.81
N PRO A 189 1.80 -2.46 9.59
CA PRO A 189 1.27 -3.53 10.43
C PRO A 189 2.23 -4.71 10.50
N MET A 190 2.21 -5.43 11.62
CA MET A 190 3.12 -6.56 11.87
C MET A 190 3.05 -7.62 10.77
N GLU A 191 1.87 -7.84 10.19
CA GLU A 191 1.64 -8.76 9.08
C GLU A 191 2.49 -8.41 7.84
N TYR A 192 2.58 -7.12 7.50
CA TYR A 192 3.39 -6.68 6.35
C TYR A 192 4.89 -6.76 6.63
N LEU A 193 5.32 -6.51 7.86
CA LEU A 193 6.72 -6.69 8.26
C LEU A 193 7.12 -8.17 8.15
N ALA A 194 6.28 -9.07 8.65
CA ALA A 194 6.49 -10.51 8.52
C ALA A 194 6.52 -10.94 7.05
N ALA A 195 5.60 -10.43 6.22
CA ALA A 195 5.58 -10.69 4.79
C ALA A 195 6.86 -10.19 4.08
N LEU A 196 7.40 -9.04 4.50
CA LEU A 196 8.63 -8.49 3.94
C LEU A 196 9.84 -9.39 4.26
N VAL A 197 9.96 -9.84 5.51
CA VAL A 197 11.03 -10.75 5.93
C VAL A 197 10.93 -12.09 5.21
N ALA A 198 9.73 -12.68 5.15
CA ALA A 198 9.48 -13.91 4.43
C ALA A 198 9.78 -13.75 2.92
N GLY A 199 9.37 -12.62 2.32
CA GLY A 199 9.63 -12.29 0.93
C GLY A 199 11.13 -12.16 0.64
N GLY A 200 11.88 -11.44 1.47
CA GLY A 200 13.33 -11.31 1.30
C GLY A 200 14.07 -12.64 1.44
N ALA A 201 13.70 -13.45 2.43
CA ALA A 201 14.22 -14.80 2.59
C ALA A 201 13.93 -15.67 1.36
N ALA A 202 12.70 -15.63 0.84
CA ALA A 202 12.30 -16.35 -0.36
C ALA A 202 13.07 -15.89 -1.60
N LEU A 203 13.24 -14.58 -1.79
CA LEU A 203 14.02 -14.03 -2.91
C LEU A 203 15.51 -14.42 -2.84
N GLY A 204 16.09 -14.37 -1.64
CA GLY A 204 17.46 -14.82 -1.40
C GLY A 204 17.65 -16.31 -1.69
N PHE A 205 16.69 -17.14 -1.24
CA PHE A 205 16.65 -18.56 -1.55
C PHE A 205 16.53 -18.83 -3.06
N LEU A 206 15.59 -18.16 -3.73
CA LEU A 206 15.36 -18.33 -5.17
C LEU A 206 16.57 -17.89 -6.00
N GLY A 207 17.21 -16.77 -5.63
CA GLY A 207 18.44 -16.30 -6.25
C GLY A 207 19.59 -17.30 -6.15
N SER A 208 19.82 -17.85 -4.95
CA SER A 208 20.84 -18.87 -4.73
C SER A 208 20.52 -20.18 -5.48
N LEU A 209 19.26 -20.64 -5.44
CA LEU A 209 18.81 -21.84 -6.13
C LEU A 209 18.98 -21.72 -7.66
N ALA A 210 18.65 -20.56 -8.24
CA ALA A 210 18.83 -20.29 -9.66
C ALA A 210 20.30 -20.40 -10.09
N SER A 211 21.23 -19.93 -9.26
CA SER A 211 22.67 -20.05 -9.50
C SER A 211 23.14 -21.51 -9.46
N LEU A 212 22.76 -22.24 -8.41
CA LEU A 212 23.16 -23.64 -8.20
C LEU A 212 22.62 -24.61 -9.26
N LYS A 213 21.39 -24.38 -9.75
CA LYS A 213 20.83 -25.18 -10.85
C LYS A 213 21.64 -25.03 -12.14
N ARG A 214 22.12 -23.83 -12.43
CA ARG A 214 22.85 -23.52 -13.66
C ARG A 214 24.30 -24.03 -13.65
N PHE A 215 24.90 -24.23 -12.48
CA PHE A 215 26.30 -24.64 -12.34
C PHE A 215 26.50 -26.15 -12.21
N ILE A 216 25.51 -26.88 -11.69
CA ILE A 216 25.63 -28.33 -11.38
C ILE A 216 25.02 -29.20 -12.52
N SER A 217 24.57 -28.57 -13.61
CA SER A 217 24.14 -29.23 -14.84
C SER A 217 25.24 -29.26 -15.93
N LEU A 218 26.49 -28.97 -15.56
CA LEU A 218 27.71 -29.20 -16.34
C LEU A 218 28.55 -30.23 -15.58
#